data_AF-A0A6I5N7P7-F1
#
_entry.id   AF-A0A6I5N7P7-F1
#
_cell.length_a   1.000
_cell.length_b   1.000
_cell.length_c   1.000
_cell.angle_alpha   90.00
_cell.angle_beta   90.00
_cell.angle_gamma   90.00
#
_symmetry.space_group_name_H-M   'P 1'
#
loop_
_entity.id
_entity.type
_entity.pdbx_description
1 polymer ?
#
loop_
_entity_poly.entity_id
_entity_poly.type
_entity_poly.pdbx_seq_one_letter_code
_entity_poly.pdbx_strand_id
1 'polypeptide(L)'
;MRQSRLGRLGEFLQYWGVPLLLSAVALRQILLTQTAGLSPWHGGGFGMFASADRDERRLIEVYAVDCDANRLPVALVPPSDLFAQRAVVHLQTVPIQAQLEQAARQILAAALVQGEDGRYYPQRSPQPACLQQVEIQVWRLRHRRQPSQIWYEPITPRIEVSQ
;
A
#
# COMPACT_ATOMS: atom_id res chain seq x y z
N MET A 1 -39.60 18.70 -29.11
CA MET A 1 -39.02 19.30 -27.88
C MET A 1 -37.83 18.49 -27.33
N ARG A 2 -36.72 18.34 -28.08
CA ARG A 2 -35.56 17.51 -27.66
C ARG A 2 -34.24 18.31 -27.52
N GLN A 3 -34.22 19.58 -27.92
CA GLN A 3 -33.03 20.44 -27.90
C GLN A 3 -32.70 21.09 -26.53
N SER A 4 -33.62 21.09 -25.56
CA SER A 4 -33.43 21.83 -24.29
C SER A 4 -32.62 21.11 -23.20
N ARG A 5 -32.29 19.83 -23.39
CA ARG A 5 -31.49 19.05 -22.41
C ARG A 5 -29.99 19.11 -22.68
N LEU A 6 -29.58 19.17 -23.95
CA LEU A 6 -28.16 19.25 -24.34
C LEU A 6 -27.54 20.62 -23.99
N GLY A 7 -28.28 21.73 -24.20
CA GLY A 7 -27.80 23.07 -23.82
C GLY A 7 -27.59 23.24 -22.31
N ARG A 8 -28.55 22.75 -21.50
CA ARG A 8 -28.45 22.78 -20.03
C ARG A 8 -27.29 21.96 -19.47
N LEU A 9 -26.95 20.83 -20.10
CA LEU A 9 -25.80 20.02 -19.70
C LEU A 9 -24.48 20.76 -19.98
N GLY A 10 -24.40 21.44 -21.13
CA GLY A 10 -23.22 22.23 -21.52
C GLY A 10 -22.97 23.42 -20.60
N GLU A 11 -24.01 24.20 -20.28
CA GLU A 11 -23.90 25.31 -19.31
C GLU A 11 -23.51 24.80 -17.92
N PHE A 12 -24.12 23.69 -17.47
CA PHE A 12 -23.77 23.09 -16.18
C PHE A 12 -22.29 22.68 -16.14
N LEU A 13 -21.79 21.99 -17.17
CA LEU A 13 -20.38 21.61 -17.26
C LEU A 13 -19.44 22.82 -17.30
N GLN A 14 -19.83 23.90 -17.98
CA GLN A 14 -19.02 25.11 -18.06
C GLN A 14 -18.88 25.80 -16.70
N TYR A 15 -19.96 25.93 -15.93
CA TYR A 15 -19.93 26.59 -14.63
C TYR A 15 -19.45 25.68 -13.50
N TRP A 16 -19.82 24.40 -13.53
CA TRP A 16 -19.61 23.46 -12.42
C TRP A 16 -18.52 22.43 -12.67
N GLY A 17 -18.04 22.26 -13.91
CA GLY A 17 -17.01 21.28 -14.22
C GLY A 17 -15.74 21.47 -13.40
N VAL A 18 -15.22 22.70 -13.34
CA VAL A 18 -14.02 23.02 -12.55
C VAL A 18 -14.25 22.86 -11.03
N PRO A 19 -15.30 23.46 -10.42
CA PRO A 19 -15.60 23.25 -9.00
C PRO A 19 -15.79 21.78 -8.61
N LEU A 20 -16.51 21.00 -9.42
CA LEU A 20 -16.75 19.59 -9.14
C LEU A 20 -15.46 18.76 -9.24
N LEU A 21 -14.62 19.03 -10.24
CA LEU A 21 -13.34 18.36 -10.38
C LEU A 21 -12.43 18.64 -9.18
N LEU A 22 -12.32 19.90 -8.75
CA LEU A 22 -11.53 20.29 -7.59
C LEU A 22 -12.08 19.67 -6.30
N SER A 23 -13.40 19.66 -6.14
CA SER A 23 -14.07 19.03 -4.99
C SER A 23 -13.79 17.52 -4.95
N ALA A 24 -13.84 16.84 -6.11
CA ALA A 24 -13.54 15.42 -6.20
C ALA A 24 -12.07 15.12 -5.84
N VAL A 25 -11.13 15.93 -6.30
CA VAL A 25 -9.70 15.79 -5.94
C VAL A 25 -9.50 15.99 -4.44
N ALA A 26 -10.11 17.02 -3.84
CA ALA A 26 -10.02 17.31 -2.42
C ALA A 26 -10.62 16.18 -1.56
N LEU A 27 -11.83 15.72 -1.90
CA LEU A 27 -12.47 14.58 -1.22
C LEU A 27 -11.63 13.32 -1.32
N ARG A 28 -11.06 13.02 -2.48
CA ARG A 28 -10.16 11.87 -2.66
C ARG A 28 -8.93 11.97 -1.77
N GLN A 29 -8.32 13.15 -1.65
CA GLN A 29 -7.17 13.34 -0.76
C GLN A 29 -7.55 13.13 0.71
N ILE A 30 -8.67 13.69 1.16
CA ILE A 30 -9.17 13.49 2.52
C ILE A 30 -9.39 12.00 2.81
N LEU A 31 -10.05 11.28 1.89
CA LEU A 31 -10.27 9.84 2.03
C LEU A 31 -8.96 9.06 2.12
N LEU A 32 -7.97 9.38 1.29
CA LEU A 32 -6.68 8.67 1.31
C LEU A 32 -5.84 8.99 2.56
N THR A 33 -5.90 10.21 3.07
CA THR A 33 -5.26 10.57 4.36
C THR A 33 -5.85 9.76 5.50
N GLN A 34 -7.17 9.51 5.48
CA GLN A 34 -7.86 8.76 6.54
C GLN A 34 -7.72 7.23 6.40
N THR A 35 -7.64 6.70 5.17
CA THR A 35 -7.69 5.25 4.93
C THR A 35 -6.36 4.60 4.58
N ALA A 36 -5.46 5.33 3.92
CA ALA A 36 -4.18 4.81 3.41
C ALA A 36 -2.96 5.40 4.14
N GLY A 37 -3.18 6.12 5.25
CA GLY A 37 -2.12 6.70 6.07
C GLY A 37 -1.24 7.71 5.31
N LEU A 38 -1.73 8.30 4.22
CA LEU A 38 -1.01 9.35 3.51
C LEU A 38 -0.91 10.59 4.40
N SER A 39 0.27 11.23 4.44
CA SER A 39 0.41 12.52 5.12
C SER A 39 -0.60 13.55 4.59
N PRO A 40 -1.24 14.36 5.46
CA PRO A 40 -2.09 15.45 5.02
C PRO A 40 -1.35 16.37 4.03
N TRP A 41 -2.07 16.88 3.03
CA TRP A 41 -1.50 17.84 2.11
C TRP A 41 -1.16 19.13 2.88
N HIS A 42 0.13 19.44 3.02
CA HIS A 42 0.60 20.64 3.73
C HIS A 42 0.57 21.94 2.90
N GLY A 43 -0.08 21.97 1.73
CA GLY A 43 -0.49 23.22 1.07
C GLY A 43 0.61 24.15 0.52
N GLY A 44 1.80 23.67 0.18
CA GLY A 44 2.93 24.50 -0.26
C GLY A 44 3.26 24.51 -1.77
N GLY A 45 2.39 24.99 -2.67
CA GLY A 45 2.77 25.34 -4.06
C GLY A 45 3.45 24.26 -4.94
N PHE A 46 3.80 24.61 -6.19
CA PHE A 46 4.43 23.73 -7.19
C PHE A 46 5.87 23.24 -6.83
N GLY A 47 6.36 23.48 -5.60
CA GLY A 47 7.75 23.23 -5.17
C GLY A 47 7.96 22.20 -4.04
N MET A 48 6.95 21.41 -3.67
CA MET A 48 7.01 20.46 -2.54
C MET A 48 7.72 19.12 -2.87
N PHE A 49 9.04 19.16 -3.07
CA PHE A 49 9.84 17.94 -3.24
C PHE A 49 10.35 17.32 -1.93
N ALA A 50 10.04 17.91 -0.77
CA ALA A 50 10.38 17.38 0.54
C ALA A 50 9.17 16.72 1.22
N SER A 51 8.47 15.80 0.54
CA SER A 51 7.49 14.96 1.24
C SER A 51 8.24 14.12 2.28
N ALA A 52 7.88 14.28 3.56
CA ALA A 52 8.44 13.48 4.64
C ALA A 52 8.06 11.98 4.52
N ASP A 53 7.02 11.70 3.73
CA ASP A 53 6.42 10.40 3.50
C ASP A 53 6.55 10.06 2.01
N ARG A 54 7.58 9.29 1.69
CA ARG A 54 7.82 8.67 0.38
C ARG A 54 7.75 7.16 0.55
N ASP A 55 7.49 6.43 -0.52
CA ASP A 55 7.52 4.97 -0.58
C ASP A 55 8.82 4.39 0.00
N GLU A 56 9.98 4.99 -0.30
CA GLU A 56 11.29 4.61 0.26
C GLU A 56 11.38 4.67 1.80
N ARG A 57 10.47 5.41 2.45
CA ARG A 57 10.39 5.56 3.91
C ARG A 57 9.32 4.69 4.52
N ARG A 58 8.74 3.78 3.74
CA ARG A 58 7.76 2.79 4.18
C ARG A 58 8.30 1.39 3.94
N LEU A 59 8.05 0.50 4.88
CA LEU A 59 8.40 -0.91 4.74
C LEU A 59 7.14 -1.77 4.82
N ILE A 60 7.12 -2.84 4.04
CA ILE A 60 6.14 -3.92 4.20
C ILE A 60 6.85 -5.00 5.00
N GLU A 61 6.32 -5.27 6.18
CA GLU A 61 6.75 -6.37 7.01
C GLU A 61 5.80 -7.54 6.77
N VAL A 62 6.37 -8.69 6.41
CA VAL A 62 5.62 -9.91 6.14
C VAL A 62 6.23 -11.05 6.91
N TYR A 63 5.39 -11.79 7.61
CA TYR A 63 5.77 -13.04 8.25
C TYR A 63 4.82 -14.15 7.80
N ALA A 64 5.38 -15.29 7.45
CA ALA A 64 4.60 -16.50 7.23
C ALA A 64 4.84 -17.46 8.40
N VAL A 65 3.84 -18.24 8.75
CA VAL A 65 3.95 -19.34 9.70
C VAL A 65 3.86 -20.63 8.90
N ASP A 66 4.91 -21.44 8.97
CA ASP A 66 4.92 -22.76 8.32
C ASP A 66 4.12 -23.80 9.12
N CYS A 67 4.00 -25.00 8.59
CA CYS A 67 3.30 -26.10 9.24
C CYS A 67 3.99 -26.64 10.50
N ASP A 68 5.26 -26.30 10.70
CA ASP A 68 6.05 -26.63 11.89
C ASP A 68 5.99 -25.48 12.93
N ALA A 69 5.08 -24.51 12.72
CA ALA A 69 4.90 -23.32 13.55
C ALA A 69 6.12 -22.38 13.61
N ASN A 70 7.04 -22.47 12.66
CA ASN A 70 8.14 -21.52 12.54
C ASN A 70 7.68 -20.24 11.87
N ARG A 71 8.12 -19.11 12.43
CA ARG A 71 7.84 -17.78 11.88
C ARG A 71 8.95 -17.37 10.90
N LEU A 72 8.59 -17.31 9.63
CA LEU A 72 9.49 -17.07 8.51
C LEU A 72 9.37 -15.60 8.04
N PRO A 73 10.45 -14.80 8.06
CA PRO A 73 10.41 -13.45 7.52
C PRO A 73 10.38 -13.49 5.98
N VAL A 74 9.34 -12.91 5.38
CA VAL A 74 9.14 -12.94 3.93
C VAL A 74 9.51 -11.58 3.30
N ALA A 75 10.17 -11.61 2.16
CA ALA A 75 10.56 -10.46 1.37
C ALA A 75 9.81 -10.45 0.02
N LEU A 76 9.15 -9.33 -0.30
CA LEU A 76 8.38 -9.18 -1.54
C LEU A 76 9.21 -8.61 -2.71
N VAL A 77 10.41 -8.13 -2.40
CA VAL A 77 11.35 -7.57 -3.38
C VAL A 77 12.14 -8.70 -4.07
N PRO A 78 12.81 -8.44 -5.21
CA PRO A 78 13.64 -9.45 -5.87
C PRO A 78 14.58 -10.15 -4.89
N PRO A 79 14.76 -11.49 -5.01
CA PRO A 79 14.38 -12.36 -6.13
C PRO A 79 12.94 -12.92 -6.17
N SER A 80 11.95 -12.35 -5.46
CA SER A 80 10.55 -12.82 -5.62
C SER A 80 10.01 -12.58 -7.04
N ASP A 81 9.35 -13.57 -7.64
CA ASP A 81 8.64 -13.45 -8.93
C ASP A 81 7.11 -13.36 -8.76
N LEU A 82 6.62 -13.49 -7.52
CA LEU A 82 5.19 -13.43 -7.22
C LEU A 82 4.62 -12.04 -7.53
N PHE A 83 5.33 -10.99 -7.11
CA PHE A 83 4.94 -9.60 -7.27
C PHE A 83 5.91 -8.84 -8.20
N ALA A 84 5.37 -8.11 -9.17
CA ALA A 84 6.16 -7.13 -9.90
C ALA A 84 6.57 -5.97 -8.96
N GLN A 85 7.75 -5.39 -9.18
CA GLN A 85 8.26 -4.28 -8.35
C GLN A 85 7.26 -3.12 -8.22
N ARG A 86 6.53 -2.79 -9.29
CA ARG A 86 5.47 -1.76 -9.27
C ARG A 86 4.32 -2.10 -8.32
N ALA A 87 3.96 -3.38 -8.19
CA ALA A 87 2.90 -3.82 -7.27
C ALA A 87 3.35 -3.66 -5.82
N VAL A 88 4.62 -3.99 -5.51
CA VAL A 88 5.20 -3.78 -4.18
C VAL A 88 5.23 -2.30 -3.81
N VAL A 89 5.68 -1.43 -4.72
CA VAL A 89 5.65 0.03 -4.53
C VAL A 89 4.23 0.54 -4.32
N HIS A 90 3.26 0.00 -5.06
CA HIS A 90 1.85 0.38 -4.88
C HIS A 90 1.34 0.00 -3.49
N LEU A 91 1.61 -1.22 -3.03
CA LEU A 91 1.25 -1.68 -1.68
C LEU A 91 1.90 -0.83 -0.58
N GLN A 92 3.15 -0.38 -0.77
CA GLN A 92 3.82 0.54 0.15
C GLN A 92 3.14 1.93 0.17
N THR A 93 2.79 2.44 -1.01
CA THR A 93 2.30 3.81 -1.17
C THR A 93 0.85 3.96 -0.75
N VAL A 94 -0.02 3.02 -1.14
CA VAL A 94 -1.47 3.08 -0.90
C VAL A 94 -1.91 1.76 -0.26
N PRO A 95 -1.57 1.53 1.02
CA PRO A 95 -1.77 0.25 1.71
C PRO A 95 -3.24 0.04 2.10
N ILE A 96 -4.10 -0.25 1.13
CA ILE A 96 -5.51 -0.53 1.38
C ILE A 96 -5.63 -1.96 1.91
N GLN A 97 -6.43 -2.14 2.96
CA GLN A 97 -6.63 -3.44 3.62
C GLN A 97 -6.96 -4.58 2.63
N ALA A 98 -7.90 -4.37 1.70
CA ALA A 98 -8.27 -5.37 0.71
C ALA A 98 -7.09 -5.80 -0.19
N GLN A 99 -6.18 -4.88 -0.54
CA GLN A 99 -5.00 -5.20 -1.35
C GLN A 99 -3.96 -5.98 -0.55
N LEU A 100 -3.78 -5.64 0.73
CA LEU A 100 -2.87 -6.36 1.63
C LEU A 100 -3.39 -7.76 1.94
N GLU A 101 -4.69 -7.93 2.19
CA GLU A 101 -5.33 -9.25 2.34
C GLU A 101 -5.16 -10.10 1.08
N GLN A 102 -5.35 -9.51 -0.10
CA GLN A 102 -5.12 -10.21 -1.37
C GLN A 102 -3.64 -10.61 -1.52
N ALA A 103 -2.70 -9.74 -1.17
CA ALA A 103 -1.27 -10.07 -1.20
C ALA A 103 -0.92 -11.19 -0.22
N ALA A 104 -1.45 -11.16 1.01
CA ALA A 104 -1.25 -12.21 2.00
C ALA A 104 -1.79 -13.57 1.51
N ARG A 105 -2.99 -13.61 0.90
CA ARG A 105 -3.54 -14.83 0.29
C ARG A 105 -2.66 -15.38 -0.85
N GLN A 106 -2.07 -14.50 -1.66
CA GLN A 106 -1.16 -14.92 -2.73
C GLN A 106 0.14 -15.52 -2.16
N ILE A 107 0.66 -14.97 -1.07
CA ILE A 107 1.85 -15.49 -0.38
C ILE A 107 1.55 -16.83 0.28
N LEU A 108 0.37 -16.97 0.90
CA LEU A 108 -0.08 -18.21 1.53
C LEU A 108 -0.15 -19.39 0.53
N ALA A 109 -0.45 -19.10 -0.74
CA ALA A 109 -0.50 -20.07 -1.82
C ALA A 109 0.82 -20.21 -2.61
N ALA A 110 1.88 -19.50 -2.23
CA ALA A 110 3.15 -19.51 -2.94
C ALA A 110 4.12 -20.56 -2.39
N ALA A 111 5.16 -20.90 -3.17
CA ALA A 111 6.35 -21.51 -2.60
C ALA A 111 7.21 -20.44 -1.93
N LEU A 112 8.00 -20.84 -0.93
CA LEU A 112 9.00 -19.98 -0.33
C LEU A 112 10.40 -20.53 -0.63
N VAL A 113 11.27 -19.68 -1.16
CA VAL A 113 12.69 -19.98 -1.34
C VAL A 113 13.50 -19.12 -0.39
N GLN A 114 14.38 -19.75 0.39
CA GLN A 114 15.25 -19.02 1.30
C GLN A 114 16.40 -18.37 0.51
N GLY A 115 16.62 -17.08 0.71
CA GLY A 115 17.79 -16.37 0.19
C GLY A 115 18.95 -16.36 1.18
N GLU A 116 20.11 -15.89 0.71
CA GLU A 116 21.34 -15.80 1.51
C GLU A 116 21.24 -14.82 2.70
N ASP A 117 20.28 -13.90 2.65
CA ASP A 117 20.03 -12.91 3.70
C ASP A 117 19.15 -13.43 4.85
N GLY A 118 18.81 -14.73 4.83
CA GLY A 118 17.96 -15.36 5.84
C GLY A 118 16.47 -15.04 5.68
N ARG A 119 16.08 -14.33 4.61
CA ARG A 119 14.68 -14.05 4.28
C ARG A 119 14.14 -15.06 3.27
N TYR A 120 12.83 -15.25 3.28
CA TYR A 120 12.13 -16.10 2.35
C TYR A 120 11.49 -15.28 1.24
N TYR A 121 11.59 -15.75 0.01
CA TYR A 121 11.09 -15.09 -1.18
C TYR A 121 9.94 -15.91 -1.75
N PRO A 122 8.72 -15.34 -1.85
CA PRO A 122 7.59 -16.05 -2.40
C PRO A 122 7.76 -16.20 -3.91
N GLN A 123 7.59 -17.42 -4.40
CA GLN A 123 7.71 -17.77 -5.81
C GLN A 123 6.47 -18.45 -6.36
N ARG A 124 6.19 -18.22 -7.65
CA ARG A 124 5.16 -18.95 -8.39
C ARG A 124 5.66 -20.35 -8.69
N SER A 125 5.34 -21.29 -7.81
CA SER A 125 5.67 -22.71 -7.96
C SER A 125 4.40 -23.56 -8.06
N PRO A 126 4.43 -24.67 -8.80
CA PRO A 126 3.34 -25.65 -8.78
C PRO A 126 3.22 -26.39 -7.42
N GLN A 127 4.25 -26.35 -6.58
CA GLN A 127 4.24 -26.94 -5.23
C GLN A 127 4.25 -25.81 -4.19
N PRO A 128 3.10 -25.47 -3.58
CA PRO A 128 3.04 -24.44 -2.55
C PRO A 128 3.81 -24.87 -1.30
N ALA A 129 4.37 -23.89 -0.58
CA ALA A 129 4.92 -24.14 0.74
C ALA A 129 3.78 -24.50 1.71
N CYS A 130 4.08 -25.33 2.70
CA CYS A 130 3.13 -25.64 3.78
C CYS A 130 3.06 -24.43 4.73
N LEU A 131 2.20 -23.47 4.40
CA LEU A 131 1.98 -22.25 5.19
C LEU A 131 0.59 -22.28 5.81
N GLN A 132 0.51 -22.07 7.12
CA GLN A 132 -0.74 -22.02 7.87
C GLN A 132 -1.29 -20.60 7.95
N GLN A 133 -0.41 -19.61 8.03
CA GLN A 133 -0.78 -18.22 8.24
C GLN A 133 0.22 -17.27 7.57
N VAL A 134 -0.27 -16.13 7.09
CA VAL A 134 0.54 -14.99 6.66
C VAL A 134 0.07 -13.73 7.38
N GLU A 135 1.02 -13.05 8.00
CA GLU A 135 0.87 -11.74 8.61
C GLU A 135 1.50 -10.69 7.69
N ILE A 136 0.77 -9.62 7.38
CA ILE A 136 1.30 -8.47 6.63
C ILE A 136 0.95 -7.16 7.32
N GLN A 137 1.93 -6.26 7.39
CA GLN A 137 1.74 -4.93 7.96
C GLN A 137 2.63 -3.91 7.25
N VAL A 138 2.11 -2.71 7.03
CA VAL A 138 2.90 -1.61 6.47
C VAL A 138 3.28 -0.65 7.59
N TRP A 139 4.54 -0.25 7.57
CA TRP A 139 5.13 0.64 8.56
C TRP A 139 5.71 1.87 7.88
N ARG A 140 5.71 2.99 8.60
CA ARG A 140 6.25 4.27 8.14
C ARG A 140 7.37 4.74 9.06
N LEU A 141 8.43 5.26 8.46
CA LEU A 141 9.50 5.93 9.16
C LEU A 141 9.01 7.26 9.72
N ARG A 142 9.19 7.44 11.03
CA ARG A 142 9.03 8.69 11.75
C ARG A 142 10.38 9.23 12.16
N HIS A 143 10.45 10.55 12.22
CA HIS A 143 11.60 11.26 12.73
C HIS A 143 11.12 12.43 13.58
N ARG A 144 11.69 12.55 14.78
CA ARG A 144 11.57 13.71 15.67
C ARG A 144 12.92 14.40 15.71
N ARG A 145 12.97 15.72 15.54
CA ARG A 145 14.23 16.49 15.54
C ARG A 145 14.82 16.69 16.93
N GLN A 146 13.98 16.84 17.96
CA GLN A 146 14.41 17.10 19.33
C GLN A 146 13.52 16.32 20.32
N PRO A 147 14.07 15.33 21.04
CA PRO A 147 15.35 14.67 20.77
C PRO A 147 15.39 14.06 19.37
N SER A 148 16.58 13.95 18.76
CA SER A 148 16.74 13.31 17.45
C SER A 148 16.44 11.82 17.60
N GLN A 149 15.30 11.38 17.06
CA GLN A 149 14.86 10.00 17.15
C GLN A 149 14.25 9.58 15.82
N ILE A 150 14.63 8.39 15.35
CA ILE A 150 14.08 7.74 14.15
C ILE A 150 13.46 6.42 14.62
N TRP A 151 12.21 6.16 14.26
CA TRP A 151 11.52 4.91 14.57
C TRP A 151 10.52 4.56 13.47
N TYR A 152 10.09 3.31 13.42
CA TYR A 152 8.99 2.89 12.56
C TYR A 152 7.70 2.80 13.39
N GLU A 153 6.59 3.22 12.80
CA GLU A 153 5.26 3.01 13.37
C GLU A 153 4.34 2.33 12.34
N PRO A 154 3.37 1.51 12.79
CA PRO A 154 2.45 0.85 11.87
C PRO A 154 1.46 1.86 11.30
N ILE A 155 1.24 1.81 9.98
CA ILE A 155 0.21 2.63 9.30
C ILE A 155 -1.03 1.82 8.94
N THR A 156 -0.94 0.50 8.97
CA THR A 156 -2.09 -0.40 8.81
C THR A 156 -2.26 -1.27 10.06
N PRO A 157 -3.48 -1.78 10.31
CA PRO A 157 -3.64 -2.91 11.22
C PRO A 157 -2.79 -4.09 10.71
N ARG A 158 -2.43 -4.98 11.63
CA ARG A 158 -1.85 -6.27 11.26
C ARG A 158 -2.95 -7.09 10.59
N ILE A 159 -2.70 -7.52 9.36
CA ILE A 159 -3.62 -8.35 8.60
C ILE A 159 -3.11 -9.78 8.68
N GLU A 160 -3.97 -10.67 9.13
CA GLU A 160 -3.66 -12.08 9.32
C GLU A 160 -4.59 -12.89 8.41
N VAL A 161 -3.99 -13.73 7.57
CA VAL A 161 -4.72 -14.64 6.68
C VAL A 161 -4.26 -16.04 6.97
N SER A 162 -5.18 -16.90 7.38
CA SER A 162 -4.94 -18.33 7.57
C SER A 162 -5.49 -19.15 6.41
N GLN A 163 -5.05 -20.41 6.29
CA GLN A 163 -5.72 -21.41 5.45
C GLN A 163 -7.10 -21.77 5.98
#